data_AF-A0A2D3W395-F1
#
_entry.id   AF-A0A2D3W395-F1
#
_cell.length_a   1.000
_cell.length_b   1.000
_cell.length_c   1.000
_cell.angle_alpha   90.00
_cell.angle_beta   90.00
_cell.angle_gamma   90.00
#
_symmetry.space_group_name_H-M   'P 1'
#
loop_
_entity.id
_entity.type
_entity.pdbx_description
1 polymer ?
#
loop_
_entity_poly.entity_id
_entity_poly.type
_entity_poly.pdbx_seq_one_letter_code
_entity_poly.pdbx_strand_id
1 'polypeptide(L)'
;MVLGDSVFRCRVRRPSWALVFNASYSAKGLLMCKRFWWFLLLPYHLFACALCALYTPSATVNITLEGDASTLKAITFEWHFSQDFIKTLIDRYDDNRNKKLDPDELKRIEIILNNYVAKKHYLTSVEYTARGGEQAHVVPLSLHVSRKELFFQTNDDLVFRFRSDTTQALLPEDELSFTIEDNEGFFVFLIHGIQPADANVFPFEFNLFNHIAFMKISDNVATRTQAPVPSEPRLAPITPEKHENTRIEAVPSSESSGLLWLKNALSSTQNTIQDTMSGLKEKASFAGYLLFLGLSFLYGVLHAAGPGHGKTLVSSYLFAANHGYAKALSMAGLIGLVHTFSAFLLTLTIYLLFDLFFNAFFTDVSFYTTKISALIILAIVAYMAYRKIKVHRARPKIVAFSAHPFTCSCAACSPKSQSSDWGVVLSAGIVPCPGTVAIFTFALANRAYSLGFLSAFCMSLGMSLIIAAAAFSTLYAKKRFQSKTPRFLIYSESIALAIMFTLGLVLLFS
;
A
#
# COMPACT_ATOMS: atom_id res chain seq x y z
N MET A 1 -58.13 4.85 -60.04
CA MET A 1 -57.99 3.38 -59.99
C MET A 1 -56.48 3.10 -59.93
N VAL A 2 -55.81 3.07 -58.78
CA VAL A 2 -55.83 2.07 -57.69
C VAL A 2 -55.42 0.66 -58.15
N LEU A 3 -54.15 0.36 -57.85
CA LEU A 3 -53.54 -0.90 -57.37
C LEU A 3 -53.33 -2.11 -58.30
N GLY A 4 -52.12 -2.67 -58.20
CA GLY A 4 -51.83 -4.07 -58.53
C GLY A 4 -50.35 -4.43 -58.40
N ASP A 5 -49.79 -4.49 -57.18
CA ASP A 5 -48.53 -5.19 -56.91
C ASP A 5 -48.75 -6.37 -55.95
N SER A 6 -48.07 -7.46 -56.25
CA SER A 6 -48.39 -8.83 -55.91
C SER A 6 -47.90 -9.27 -54.51
N VAL A 7 -48.77 -9.97 -53.79
CA VAL A 7 -48.54 -10.54 -52.44
C VAL A 7 -48.10 -12.00 -52.56
N PHE A 8 -46.87 -12.33 -52.16
CA PHE A 8 -46.48 -13.70 -51.80
C PHE A 8 -46.68 -13.92 -50.29
N ARG A 9 -47.56 -14.87 -49.96
CA ARG A 9 -48.03 -15.19 -48.60
C ARG A 9 -47.30 -16.45 -48.09
N CYS A 10 -46.40 -16.33 -47.11
CA CYS A 10 -45.77 -17.47 -46.45
C CYS A 10 -46.56 -17.84 -45.17
N ARG A 11 -47.07 -19.07 -45.11
CA ARG A 11 -47.95 -19.63 -44.06
C ARG A 11 -47.09 -20.30 -42.98
N VAL A 12 -46.96 -19.70 -41.80
CA VAL A 12 -46.35 -20.35 -40.61
C VAL A 12 -47.45 -20.88 -39.69
N ARG A 13 -47.46 -22.20 -39.48
CA ARG A 13 -48.34 -22.93 -38.54
C ARG A 13 -47.99 -22.57 -37.09
N ARG A 14 -49.00 -22.24 -36.28
CA ARG A 14 -48.93 -22.25 -34.81
C ARG A 14 -49.14 -23.69 -34.30
N PRO A 15 -48.47 -24.12 -33.22
CA PRO A 15 -49.03 -25.09 -32.31
C PRO A 15 -49.44 -24.45 -30.98
N SER A 16 -50.54 -24.99 -30.49
CA SER A 16 -51.32 -24.68 -29.30
C SER A 16 -50.60 -24.95 -27.98
N TRP A 17 -50.99 -24.20 -26.96
CA TRP A 17 -50.64 -24.42 -25.56
C TRP A 17 -51.30 -25.68 -25.00
N ALA A 18 -50.55 -26.50 -24.27
CA ALA A 18 -51.07 -27.40 -23.24
C ALA A 18 -49.97 -27.65 -22.18
N LEU A 19 -50.33 -27.42 -20.92
CA LEU A 19 -49.55 -27.61 -19.70
C LEU A 19 -49.16 -29.07 -19.46
N VAL A 20 -47.96 -29.33 -18.89
CA VAL A 20 -47.78 -30.20 -17.70
C VAL A 20 -46.51 -29.74 -16.96
N PHE A 21 -46.69 -29.27 -15.73
CA PHE A 21 -45.65 -29.14 -14.71
C PHE A 21 -45.19 -30.55 -14.30
N ASN A 22 -43.89 -30.81 -14.26
CA ASN A 22 -43.37 -31.76 -13.28
C ASN A 22 -41.99 -31.34 -12.77
N ALA A 23 -41.95 -31.10 -11.46
CA ALA A 23 -40.78 -30.70 -10.72
C ALA A 23 -40.02 -31.94 -10.25
N SER A 24 -38.70 -31.97 -10.46
CA SER A 24 -37.78 -32.64 -9.54
C SER A 24 -36.39 -32.05 -9.70
N TYR A 25 -36.12 -30.97 -8.96
CA TYR A 25 -34.79 -30.37 -8.81
C TYR A 25 -34.19 -30.89 -7.51
N SER A 26 -33.09 -31.66 -7.62
CA SER A 26 -32.27 -32.05 -6.48
C SER A 26 -31.54 -30.83 -5.91
N ALA A 27 -31.96 -30.40 -4.71
CA ALA A 27 -31.54 -29.15 -4.05
C ALA A 27 -30.19 -29.20 -3.32
N LYS A 28 -29.35 -30.23 -3.52
CA LYS A 28 -28.10 -30.40 -2.73
C LYS A 28 -26.82 -29.84 -3.38
N GLY A 29 -26.82 -29.52 -4.68
CA GLY A 29 -25.61 -29.04 -5.38
C GLY A 29 -25.37 -27.52 -5.36
N LEU A 30 -26.38 -26.70 -5.11
CA LEU A 30 -26.30 -25.23 -5.28
C LEU A 30 -25.89 -24.46 -4.01
N LEU A 31 -25.98 -25.07 -2.82
CA LEU A 31 -25.64 -24.41 -1.55
C LEU A 31 -24.14 -24.45 -1.21
N MET A 32 -23.38 -25.43 -1.70
CA MET A 32 -21.94 -25.51 -1.42
C MET A 32 -21.10 -24.47 -2.19
N CYS A 33 -21.56 -24.04 -3.38
CA CYS A 33 -20.82 -23.07 -4.20
C CYS A 33 -21.00 -21.62 -3.71
N LYS A 34 -22.12 -21.33 -3.03
CA LYS A 34 -22.46 -19.98 -2.54
C LYS A 34 -21.67 -19.58 -1.28
N ARG A 35 -21.35 -20.55 -0.41
CA ARG A 35 -20.47 -20.33 0.76
C ARG A 35 -19.00 -20.26 0.38
N PHE A 36 -18.56 -21.02 -0.63
CA PHE A 36 -17.17 -21.04 -1.09
C PHE A 36 -16.72 -19.71 -1.73
N TRP A 37 -17.58 -19.09 -2.55
CA TRP A 37 -17.28 -17.80 -3.18
C TRP A 37 -17.29 -16.61 -2.21
N TRP A 38 -18.08 -16.69 -1.13
CA TRP A 38 -18.12 -15.65 -0.10
C TRP A 38 -16.89 -15.68 0.82
N PHE A 39 -16.34 -16.88 1.07
CA PHE A 39 -15.09 -17.04 1.82
C PHE A 39 -13.83 -16.70 1.01
N LEU A 40 -13.85 -16.81 -0.33
CA LEU A 40 -12.67 -16.57 -1.17
C LEU A 40 -12.39 -15.07 -1.43
N LEU A 41 -13.41 -14.20 -1.34
CA LEU A 41 -13.31 -12.77 -1.67
C LEU A 41 -13.21 -11.85 -0.44
N LEU A 42 -13.50 -12.35 0.77
CA LEU A 42 -13.42 -11.55 1.99
C LEU A 42 -11.99 -11.14 2.40
N PRO A 43 -10.91 -11.93 2.19
CA PRO A 43 -9.59 -11.51 2.64
C PRO A 43 -8.89 -10.57 1.66
N TYR A 44 -9.38 -10.36 0.43
CA TYR A 44 -8.65 -9.56 -0.57
C TYR A 44 -8.86 -8.04 -0.45
N HIS A 45 -9.84 -7.59 0.34
CA HIS A 45 -10.24 -6.18 0.38
C HIS A 45 -9.72 -5.38 1.57
N LEU A 46 -8.96 -5.98 2.49
CA LEU A 46 -8.50 -5.30 3.71
C LEU A 46 -6.99 -5.03 3.77
N PHE A 47 -6.19 -5.54 2.83
CA PHE A 47 -4.72 -5.48 2.95
C PHE A 47 -4.04 -4.36 2.15
N ALA A 48 -4.77 -3.54 1.39
CA ALA A 48 -4.17 -2.38 0.73
C ALA A 48 -3.74 -1.30 1.74
N CYS A 49 -4.50 -1.12 2.82
CA CYS A 49 -4.13 -0.23 3.93
C CYS A 49 -3.17 -0.89 4.92
N ALA A 50 -3.24 -2.22 5.09
CA ALA A 50 -2.32 -2.95 5.97
C ALA A 50 -0.87 -2.96 5.47
N LEU A 51 -0.66 -2.93 4.15
CA LEU A 51 0.68 -2.80 3.57
C LEU A 51 1.33 -1.46 3.89
N CYS A 52 0.57 -0.35 3.94
CA CYS A 52 1.11 0.96 4.35
C CYS A 52 1.48 0.99 5.84
N ALA A 53 0.70 0.32 6.71
CA ALA A 53 1.00 0.23 8.13
C ALA A 53 2.19 -0.72 8.45
N LEU A 54 2.47 -1.71 7.58
CA LEU A 54 3.58 -2.65 7.77
C LEU A 54 4.98 -2.04 7.54
N TYR A 55 5.03 -0.82 6.98
CA TYR A 55 6.28 -0.09 6.71
C TYR A 55 6.46 1.14 7.60
N THR A 56 5.57 1.38 8.57
CA THR A 56 5.78 2.48 9.52
C THR A 56 6.95 2.13 10.44
N PRO A 57 8.08 2.86 10.39
CA PRO A 57 9.22 2.57 11.24
C PRO A 57 8.85 2.74 12.72
N SER A 58 9.34 1.83 13.55
CA SER A 58 9.13 1.86 14.99
C SER A 58 10.39 2.31 15.71
N ALA A 59 10.23 3.07 16.80
CA ALA A 59 11.31 3.45 17.70
C ALA A 59 10.95 3.10 19.15
N THR A 60 11.84 2.41 19.86
CA THR A 60 11.69 2.18 21.30
C THR A 60 12.31 3.34 22.07
N VAL A 61 11.60 3.83 23.09
CA VAL A 61 12.02 5.03 23.84
C VAL A 61 12.41 4.67 25.26
N ASN A 62 13.61 5.09 25.66
CA ASN A 62 14.05 5.11 27.05
C ASN A 62 14.03 6.56 27.56
N ILE A 63 13.53 6.74 28.78
CA ILE A 63 13.44 8.05 29.42
C ILE A 63 14.35 8.05 30.65
N THR A 64 15.28 9.00 30.71
CA THR A 64 16.22 9.16 31.81
C THR A 64 15.97 10.47 32.54
N LEU A 65 15.83 10.41 33.86
CA LEU A 65 15.50 11.56 34.70
C LEU A 65 16.72 12.04 35.49
N GLU A 66 16.98 13.34 35.43
CA GLU A 66 18.05 14.01 36.18
C GLU A 66 17.46 15.04 37.14
N GLY A 67 17.88 14.99 38.40
CA GLY A 67 17.36 15.87 39.42
C GLY A 67 17.97 15.63 40.79
N ASP A 68 17.53 16.45 41.74
CA ASP A 68 17.80 16.27 43.16
C ASP A 68 16.56 15.68 43.85
N ALA A 69 16.61 15.47 45.17
CA ALA A 69 15.54 14.85 45.95
C ALA A 69 14.13 15.49 45.83
N SER A 70 14.01 16.73 45.34
CA SER A 70 12.73 17.45 45.22
C SER A 70 12.59 18.30 43.95
N THR A 71 13.55 18.21 43.02
CA THR A 71 13.56 19.05 41.83
C THR A 71 14.01 18.27 40.61
N LEU A 72 13.18 18.25 39.57
CA LEU A 72 13.55 17.74 38.25
C LEU A 72 14.31 18.82 37.49
N LYS A 73 15.53 18.50 37.07
CA LYS A 73 16.45 19.41 36.38
C LYS A 73 16.53 19.15 34.87
N ALA A 74 16.46 17.89 34.47
CA ALA A 74 16.46 17.54 33.06
C ALA A 74 15.80 16.18 32.81
N ILE A 75 15.33 16.00 31.58
CA ILE A 75 14.80 14.75 31.07
C ILE A 75 15.53 14.45 29.77
N THR A 76 16.10 13.26 29.67
CA THR A 76 16.76 12.78 28.46
C THR A 76 15.91 11.67 27.83
N PHE A 77 15.66 11.79 26.53
CA PHE A 77 14.93 10.79 25.75
C PHE A 77 15.90 10.13 24.76
N GLU A 78 15.88 8.81 24.70
CA GLU A 78 16.68 8.00 23.77
C GLU A 78 15.75 7.16 22.91
N TRP A 79 15.76 7.43 21.61
CA TRP A 79 14.98 6.68 20.62
C TRP A 79 15.90 5.68 19.92
N HIS A 80 15.65 4.40 20.14
CA HIS A 80 16.34 3.32 19.45
C HIS A 80 15.50 2.89 18.25
N PHE A 81 16.06 3.03 17.05
CA PHE A 81 15.34 2.71 15.83
C PHE A 81 15.37 1.21 15.51
N SER A 82 14.30 0.70 14.88
CA SER A 82 14.26 -0.69 14.44
C SER A 82 15.28 -0.97 13.33
N GLN A 83 15.73 -2.23 13.25
CA GLN A 83 16.67 -2.69 12.23
C GLN A 83 16.16 -2.46 10.80
N ASP A 84 14.86 -2.62 10.57
CA ASP A 84 14.24 -2.39 9.26
C ASP A 84 14.34 -0.91 8.85
N PHE A 85 14.20 0.02 9.80
CA PHE A 85 14.38 1.44 9.54
C PHE A 85 15.85 1.78 9.27
N ILE A 86 16.77 1.26 10.08
CA ILE A 86 18.22 1.47 9.90
C ILE A 86 18.67 0.98 8.51
N LYS A 87 18.21 -0.20 8.09
CA LYS A 87 18.48 -0.73 6.75
C LYS A 87 17.95 0.18 5.65
N THR A 88 16.75 0.72 5.83
CA THR A 88 16.16 1.67 4.88
C THR A 88 16.97 2.97 4.82
N LEU A 89 17.53 3.44 5.95
CA LEU A 89 18.42 4.59 5.95
C LEU A 89 19.71 4.30 5.20
N ILE A 90 20.35 3.15 5.43
CA ILE A 90 21.55 2.73 4.70
C ILE A 90 21.26 2.66 3.20
N ASP A 91 20.17 1.99 2.77
CA ASP A 91 19.80 1.86 1.35
C ASP A 91 19.57 3.22 0.64
N ARG A 92 19.35 4.31 1.40
CA ARG A 92 18.95 5.62 0.89
C ARG A 92 20.00 6.72 1.04
N TYR A 93 20.83 6.65 2.08
CA TYR A 93 21.76 7.71 2.47
C TYR A 93 23.23 7.28 2.45
N ASP A 94 23.54 6.00 2.20
CA ASP A 94 24.90 5.51 1.95
C ASP A 94 25.35 5.95 0.54
N ASP A 95 25.97 7.12 0.46
CA ASP A 95 26.43 7.76 -0.78
C ASP A 95 27.65 7.01 -1.35
N ASN A 96 28.48 6.38 -0.50
CA ASN A 96 29.70 5.69 -0.91
C ASN A 96 29.56 4.15 -1.02
N ARG A 97 28.41 3.60 -0.68
CA ARG A 97 28.01 2.19 -0.78
C ARG A 97 28.83 1.24 0.08
N ASN A 98 29.36 1.71 1.20
CA ASN A 98 30.16 0.91 2.11
C ASN A 98 29.30 0.04 3.07
N LYS A 99 27.96 0.11 2.94
CA LYS A 99 26.93 -0.53 3.77
C LYS A 99 26.93 -0.05 5.22
N LYS A 100 27.43 1.15 5.46
CA LYS A 100 27.44 1.83 6.75
C LYS A 100 27.05 3.28 6.53
N LEU A 101 26.68 3.96 7.61
CA LEU A 101 26.44 5.40 7.58
C LEU A 101 27.69 6.09 8.11
N ASP A 102 28.38 6.81 7.23
CA ASP A 102 29.52 7.61 7.60
C ASP A 102 29.11 8.86 8.41
N PRO A 103 30.02 9.49 9.17
CA PRO A 103 29.67 10.64 10.00
C PRO A 103 28.99 11.80 9.25
N ASP A 104 29.38 12.04 8.00
CA ASP A 104 28.77 13.09 7.17
C ASP A 104 27.34 12.74 6.73
N GLU A 105 27.08 11.46 6.44
CA GLU A 105 25.75 10.94 6.07
C GLU A 105 24.83 10.94 7.28
N LEU A 106 25.35 10.52 8.44
CA LEU A 106 24.65 10.53 9.71
C LEU A 106 24.23 11.95 10.11
N LYS A 107 25.13 12.93 9.92
CA LYS A 107 24.83 14.35 10.16
C LYS A 107 23.73 14.87 9.23
N ARG A 108 23.70 14.44 7.96
CA ARG A 108 22.60 14.79 7.04
C ARG A 108 21.28 14.20 7.53
N ILE A 109 21.26 12.93 7.95
CA ILE A 109 20.08 12.27 8.51
C ILE A 109 19.60 12.99 9.78
N GLU A 110 20.51 13.35 10.67
CA GLU A 110 20.22 14.11 11.89
C GLU A 110 19.53 15.45 11.57
N ILE A 111 20.02 16.19 10.58
CA ILE A 111 19.42 17.46 10.15
C ILE A 111 17.99 17.23 9.61
N ILE A 112 17.79 16.21 8.77
CA ILE A 112 16.48 15.89 8.20
C ILE A 112 15.49 15.49 9.29
N LEU A 113 15.88 14.56 10.17
CA LEU A 113 15.07 14.11 11.29
C LEU A 113 14.72 15.28 12.20
N ASN A 114 15.71 16.09 12.56
CA ASN A 114 15.51 17.26 13.42
C ASN A 114 14.56 18.28 12.78
N ASN A 115 14.63 18.52 11.47
CA ASN A 115 13.73 19.45 10.78
C ASN A 115 12.26 19.01 10.84
N TYR A 116 12.03 17.70 10.92
CA TYR A 116 10.70 17.12 11.11
C TYR A 116 10.26 17.22 12.58
N VAL A 117 11.04 16.67 13.51
CA VAL A 117 10.61 16.52 14.91
C VAL A 117 10.62 17.85 15.69
N ALA A 118 11.49 18.80 15.36
CA ALA A 118 11.60 20.06 16.10
C ALA A 118 10.35 20.94 15.96
N LYS A 119 9.71 20.92 14.78
CA LYS A 119 8.45 21.65 14.55
C LYS A 119 7.26 21.06 15.32
N LYS A 120 7.42 19.84 15.83
CA LYS A 120 6.40 19.03 16.49
C LYS A 120 6.75 18.75 17.95
N HIS A 121 7.54 19.61 18.59
CA HIS A 121 7.94 19.45 19.98
C HIS A 121 8.58 18.09 20.27
N TYR A 122 9.38 17.58 19.34
CA TYR A 122 10.02 16.28 19.44
C TYR A 122 9.04 15.12 19.63
N LEU A 123 7.81 15.27 19.12
CA LEU A 123 6.73 14.28 19.23
C LEU A 123 6.43 13.88 20.68
N THR A 124 6.82 14.72 21.64
CA THR A 124 6.81 14.40 23.07
C THR A 124 6.04 15.47 23.82
N SER A 125 5.05 15.07 24.61
CA SER A 125 4.36 15.91 25.57
C SER A 125 4.55 15.36 26.97
N VAL A 126 4.93 16.24 27.90
CA VAL A 126 5.05 15.92 29.32
C VAL A 126 4.05 16.76 30.08
N GLU A 127 3.21 16.13 30.88
CA GLU A 127 2.24 16.83 31.72
C GLU A 127 2.52 16.54 33.19
N TYR A 128 2.41 17.58 34.00
CA TYR A 128 2.58 17.52 35.45
C TYR A 128 1.24 17.75 36.12
N THR A 129 0.91 16.88 37.08
CA THR A 129 -0.32 16.97 37.86
C THR A 129 0.04 17.07 39.34
N ALA A 130 -0.17 18.26 39.91
CA ALA A 130 -0.02 18.49 41.34
C ALA A 130 -1.24 17.96 42.10
N ARG A 131 -1.03 17.21 43.19
CA ARG A 131 -2.13 16.71 44.00
C ARG A 131 -2.45 17.68 45.15
N GLY A 132 -3.58 18.38 45.06
CA GLY A 132 -4.05 19.28 46.12
C GLY A 132 -5.29 20.12 45.74
N GLY A 133 -6.47 19.50 45.71
CA GLY A 133 -7.77 20.16 45.48
C GLY A 133 -8.69 19.30 44.61
N GLU A 134 -10.02 19.40 44.78
CA GLU A 134 -11.06 18.57 44.14
C GLU A 134 -11.09 18.61 42.59
N GLN A 135 -10.15 19.30 41.94
CA GLN A 135 -9.89 19.25 40.50
C GLN A 135 -8.37 19.17 40.28
N ALA A 136 -7.89 18.04 39.75
CA ALA A 136 -6.49 17.87 39.39
C ALA A 136 -6.15 18.82 38.23
N HIS A 137 -5.37 19.86 38.49
CA HIS A 137 -4.90 20.79 37.46
C HIS A 137 -3.71 20.16 36.73
N VAL A 138 -3.95 19.72 35.49
CA VAL A 138 -2.91 19.23 34.58
C VAL A 138 -2.20 20.43 33.95
N VAL A 139 -0.89 20.53 34.16
CA VAL A 139 -0.04 21.60 33.64
C VAL A 139 0.95 21.02 32.63
N PRO A 140 0.93 21.46 31.35
CA PRO A 140 1.90 20.99 30.38
C PRO A 140 3.30 21.53 30.70
N LEU A 141 4.29 20.64 30.78
CA LEU A 141 5.69 20.99 31.00
C LEU A 141 6.33 21.38 29.66
N SER A 142 6.78 22.63 29.54
CA SER A 142 7.42 23.10 28.31
C SER A 142 8.83 22.53 28.15
N LEU A 143 9.00 21.60 27.22
CA LEU A 143 10.29 21.00 26.91
C LEU A 143 11.18 21.96 26.10
N HIS A 144 12.31 22.36 26.69
CA HIS A 144 13.34 23.15 26.03
C HIS A 144 14.53 22.25 25.70
N VAL A 145 14.62 21.82 24.45
CA VAL A 145 15.67 20.90 24.00
C VAL A 145 17.01 21.62 23.91
N SER A 146 17.96 21.26 24.78
CA SER A 146 19.28 21.90 24.89
C SER A 146 20.37 21.15 24.13
N ARG A 147 20.28 19.83 24.06
CA ARG A 147 21.21 18.97 23.32
C ARG A 147 20.46 17.91 22.53
N LYS A 148 20.97 17.61 21.34
CA LYS A 148 20.51 16.52 20.48
C LYS A 148 21.69 15.92 19.73
N GLU A 149 21.60 14.62 19.46
CA GLU A 149 22.61 13.89 18.72
C GLU A 149 21.98 12.62 18.11
N LEU A 150 22.44 12.25 16.92
CA LEU A 150 22.14 10.97 16.29
C LEU A 150 23.46 10.20 16.18
N PHE A 151 23.53 9.03 16.82
CA PHE A 151 24.75 8.24 16.87
C PHE A 151 24.46 6.74 16.92
N PHE A 152 25.45 5.93 16.58
CA PHE A 152 25.40 4.49 16.80
C PHE A 152 25.91 4.16 18.21
N GLN A 153 25.07 3.60 19.08
CA GLN A 153 25.49 3.14 20.41
C GLN A 153 26.26 1.82 20.31
N THR A 154 25.83 0.95 19.40
CA THR A 154 26.52 -0.26 18.94
C THR A 154 26.50 -0.24 17.41
N ASN A 155 27.32 -1.05 16.73
CA ASN A 155 27.36 -1.10 15.24
C ASN A 155 25.99 -1.21 14.56
N ASP A 156 24.99 -1.80 15.24
CA ASP A 156 23.65 -2.03 14.70
C ASP A 156 22.55 -1.22 15.41
N ASP A 157 22.86 -0.42 16.42
CA ASP A 157 21.84 0.31 17.20
C ASP A 157 21.97 1.82 16.99
N LEU A 158 21.09 2.36 16.14
CA LEU A 158 21.02 3.78 15.83
C LEU A 158 20.12 4.47 16.85
N VAL A 159 20.69 5.44 17.57
CA VAL A 159 20.04 6.13 18.67
C VAL A 159 19.94 7.62 18.37
N PHE A 160 18.71 8.15 18.44
CA PHE A 160 18.46 9.59 18.48
C PHE A 160 18.23 10.01 19.92
N ARG A 161 19.17 10.78 20.48
CA ARG A 161 19.10 11.27 21.86
C ARG A 161 18.82 12.76 21.85
N PHE A 162 17.88 13.19 22.68
CA PHE A 162 17.69 14.61 22.99
C PHE A 162 17.45 14.83 24.47
N ARG A 163 18.00 15.94 24.98
CA ARG A 163 17.90 16.38 26.37
C ARG A 163 17.05 17.63 26.43
N SER A 164 16.06 17.63 27.32
CA SER A 164 15.29 18.80 27.68
C SER A 164 15.62 19.22 29.10
N ASP A 165 16.07 20.45 29.29
CA ASP A 165 16.24 21.01 30.62
C ASP A 165 14.89 21.51 31.14
N THR A 166 14.63 21.27 32.43
CA THR A 166 13.39 21.69 33.10
C THR A 166 13.70 22.08 34.54
N THR A 167 12.86 22.87 35.18
CA THR A 167 13.03 23.22 36.60
C THR A 167 11.68 23.12 37.25
N GLN A 168 11.26 21.88 37.48
CA GLN A 168 9.99 21.57 38.11
C GLN A 168 10.25 21.13 39.55
N ALA A 169 9.68 21.86 40.50
CA ALA A 169 9.62 21.41 41.89
C ALA A 169 8.62 20.26 41.99
N LEU A 170 9.01 19.22 42.69
CA LEU A 170 8.29 17.97 42.79
C LEU A 170 7.99 17.67 44.26
N LEU A 171 6.73 17.46 44.56
CA LEU A 171 6.26 17.00 45.86
C LEU A 171 5.92 15.50 45.79
N PRO A 172 5.97 14.80 46.92
CA PRO A 172 5.48 13.43 46.97
C PRO A 172 4.01 13.34 46.53
N GLU A 173 3.65 12.22 45.90
CA GLU A 173 2.33 11.98 45.29
C GLU A 173 2.02 12.78 44.01
N ASP A 174 2.90 13.67 43.56
CA ASP A 174 2.78 14.30 42.26
C ASP A 174 2.92 13.28 41.13
N GLU A 175 2.24 13.55 40.01
CA GLU A 175 2.25 12.68 38.83
C GLU A 175 2.83 13.40 37.61
N LEU A 176 3.64 12.68 36.84
CA LEU A 176 4.18 13.08 35.56
C LEU A 176 3.72 12.07 34.50
N SER A 177 3.07 12.56 33.46
CA SER A 177 2.73 11.76 32.28
C SER A 177 3.65 12.11 31.12
N PHE A 178 4.10 11.10 30.39
CA PHE A 178 4.90 11.22 29.19
C PHE A 178 4.11 10.60 28.04
N THR A 179 3.85 11.35 26.98
CA THR A 179 3.20 10.84 25.77
C THR A 179 4.10 11.11 24.59
N ILE A 180 4.40 10.08 23.80
CA ILE A 180 5.28 10.15 22.64
C ILE A 180 4.55 9.61 21.41
N GLU A 181 3.96 10.48 20.61
CA GLU A 181 3.09 10.07 19.50
C GLU A 181 3.38 10.87 18.23
N ASP A 182 3.33 10.19 17.10
CA ASP A 182 3.33 10.83 15.79
C ASP A 182 1.96 10.75 15.12
N ASN A 183 1.22 11.87 15.18
CA ASN A 183 -0.09 11.99 14.54
C ASN A 183 -0.07 11.82 13.01
N GLU A 184 1.08 12.01 12.35
CA GLU A 184 1.21 11.77 10.91
C GLU A 184 1.56 10.31 10.58
N GLY A 185 1.78 9.47 11.60
CA GLY A 185 2.01 8.05 11.44
C GLY A 185 3.34 7.70 10.75
N PHE A 186 4.34 8.58 10.81
CA PHE A 186 5.68 8.25 10.34
C PHE A 186 6.45 7.37 11.32
N PHE A 187 6.20 7.51 12.63
CA PHE A 187 6.81 6.66 13.66
C PHE A 187 5.78 6.03 14.59
N VAL A 188 6.02 4.76 14.96
CA VAL A 188 5.34 4.11 16.08
C VAL A 188 6.31 4.03 17.26
N PHE A 189 5.91 4.60 18.40
CA PHE A 189 6.74 4.64 19.60
C PHE A 189 6.32 3.60 20.64
N LEU A 190 7.31 3.02 21.30
CA LEU A 190 7.14 2.09 22.41
C LEU A 190 8.08 2.49 23.55
N ILE A 191 7.54 3.01 24.64
CA ILE A 191 8.31 3.38 25.83
C ILE A 191 8.69 2.09 26.57
N HIS A 192 10.00 1.86 26.69
CA HIS A 192 10.53 0.63 27.27
C HIS A 192 10.84 0.77 28.77
N GLY A 193 11.21 1.98 29.22
CA GLY A 193 11.50 2.23 30.62
C GLY A 193 11.72 3.69 30.98
N ILE A 194 11.57 3.98 32.27
CA ILE A 194 11.97 5.23 32.91
C ILE A 194 13.06 4.90 33.93
N GLN A 195 14.21 5.56 33.83
CA GLN A 195 15.37 5.30 34.68
C GLN A 195 15.89 6.60 35.32
N PRO A 196 16.37 6.57 36.57
CA PRO A 196 17.08 7.71 37.14
C PRO A 196 18.51 7.76 36.56
N ALA A 197 19.01 8.96 36.27
CA ALA A 197 20.40 9.16 35.86
C ALA A 197 21.38 8.86 37.01
N ASP A 198 21.01 9.22 38.24
CA ASP A 198 21.84 9.10 39.43
C ASP A 198 21.03 8.56 40.62
N ALA A 199 21.73 8.03 41.62
CA ALA A 199 21.11 7.53 42.86
C ALA A 199 20.43 8.61 43.72
N ASN A 200 20.71 9.89 43.43
CA ASN A 200 20.20 11.05 44.18
C ASN A 200 18.85 11.58 43.66
N VAL A 201 18.34 11.01 42.57
CA VAL A 201 17.04 11.37 42.00
C VAL A 201 15.93 10.90 42.95
N PHE A 202 14.87 11.70 43.07
CA PHE A 202 13.69 11.38 43.88
C PHE A 202 13.14 9.97 43.56
N PRO A 203 12.65 9.21 44.55
CA PRO A 203 12.06 7.91 44.30
C PRO A 203 10.73 8.05 43.57
N PHE A 204 10.48 7.18 42.60
CA PHE A 204 9.26 7.17 41.80
C PHE A 204 8.82 5.75 41.46
N GLU A 205 7.52 5.59 41.25
CA GLU A 205 6.88 4.41 40.66
C GLU A 205 6.37 4.79 39.28
N PHE A 206 6.39 3.86 38.32
CA PHE A 206 5.91 4.14 36.98
C PHE A 206 5.11 2.99 36.39
N ASN A 207 4.26 3.33 35.42
CA ASN A 207 3.48 2.41 34.63
C ASN A 207 3.60 2.77 33.15
N LEU A 208 3.76 1.77 32.30
CA LEU A 208 4.00 1.93 30.87
C LEU A 208 2.82 1.40 30.07
N PHE A 209 2.36 2.18 29.10
CA PHE A 209 1.28 1.87 28.18
C PHE A 209 1.68 2.24 26.75
N ASN A 210 2.45 1.39 26.09
CA ASN A 210 2.95 1.61 24.73
C ASN A 210 3.65 2.97 24.56
N HIS A 211 2.94 3.99 24.04
CA HIS A 211 3.45 5.32 23.78
C HIS A 211 3.19 6.33 24.92
N ILE A 212 2.56 5.89 26.01
CA ILE A 212 2.27 6.69 27.21
C ILE A 212 2.96 6.05 28.41
N ALA A 213 3.57 6.87 29.27
CA ALA A 213 4.08 6.44 30.56
C ALA A 213 3.58 7.37 31.66
N PHE A 214 3.12 6.78 32.77
CA PHE A 214 2.72 7.51 33.97
C PHE A 214 3.77 7.27 35.04
N MET A 215 4.20 8.32 35.70
CA MET A 215 5.16 8.26 36.79
C MET A 215 4.58 9.00 37.98
N LYS A 216 4.63 8.37 39.14
CA LYS A 216 4.19 8.93 40.41
C LYS A 216 5.37 9.03 41.36
N ILE A 217 5.51 10.17 42.02
CA ILE A 217 6.57 10.40 42.99
C ILE A 217 6.22 9.76 44.31
N SER A 218 7.15 8.98 44.87
CA SER A 218 6.96 8.21 46.09
C SER A 218 7.62 8.90 47.28
N ASP A 219 7.04 8.72 48.46
CA ASP A 219 7.61 9.15 49.74
C ASP A 219 8.72 8.21 50.25
N ASN A 220 8.76 6.97 49.74
CA ASN A 220 9.61 5.92 50.27
C ASN A 220 10.84 5.67 49.39
N VAL A 221 12.02 5.67 50.02
CA VAL A 221 13.31 5.25 49.44
C VAL A 221 13.33 3.75 49.06
N ALA A 222 12.23 3.01 49.28
CA ALA A 222 12.20 1.55 49.16
C ALA A 222 10.87 1.00 48.61
N THR A 223 10.63 1.18 47.30
CA THR A 223 9.95 0.18 46.45
C THR A 223 10.29 0.41 44.98
N ARG A 224 11.43 -0.13 44.53
CA ARG A 224 11.79 -0.21 43.11
C ARG A 224 11.07 -1.40 42.48
N THR A 225 9.75 -1.32 42.32
CA THR A 225 8.96 -2.50 41.92
C THR A 225 7.99 -2.13 40.81
N GLN A 226 8.19 -2.73 39.64
CA GLN A 226 7.14 -2.89 38.62
C GLN A 226 5.87 -3.38 39.32
N ALA A 227 4.72 -2.76 39.05
CA ALA A 227 3.44 -3.40 39.37
C ALA A 227 3.46 -4.83 38.78
N PRO A 228 2.97 -5.85 39.51
CA PRO A 228 3.11 -7.23 39.07
C PRO A 228 2.41 -7.42 37.73
N VAL A 229 3.19 -7.71 36.69
CA VAL A 229 2.72 -8.52 35.57
C VAL A 229 2.18 -9.82 36.19
N PRO A 230 1.01 -10.34 35.78
CA PRO A 230 0.53 -11.64 36.24
C PRO A 230 1.68 -12.65 36.13
N SER A 231 2.11 -13.17 37.27
CA SER A 231 3.23 -14.09 37.35
C SER A 231 2.97 -15.29 36.45
N GLU A 232 3.77 -15.45 35.40
CA GLU A 232 3.91 -16.74 34.74
C GLU A 232 4.31 -17.78 35.81
N PRO A 233 3.72 -18.99 35.78
CA PRO A 233 4.10 -20.05 36.71
C PRO A 233 5.58 -20.35 36.56
N ARG A 234 6.33 -20.20 37.66
CA ARG A 234 7.73 -20.59 37.77
C ARG A 234 7.88 -22.07 37.41
N LEU A 235 8.35 -22.38 36.21
CA LEU A 235 8.84 -23.73 35.90
C LEU A 235 10.14 -23.98 36.67
N ALA A 236 10.23 -25.19 37.26
CA ALA A 236 11.40 -25.68 37.95
C ALA A 236 12.62 -25.83 37.01
N PRO A 237 13.86 -25.88 37.53
CA PRO A 237 15.06 -25.96 36.69
C PRO A 237 15.08 -27.28 35.93
N ILE A 238 15.02 -27.22 34.60
CA ILE A 238 15.16 -28.39 33.74
C ILE A 238 16.66 -28.63 33.55
N THR A 239 17.12 -29.81 33.93
CA THR A 239 18.44 -30.37 33.62
C THR A 239 18.73 -30.27 32.11
N PRO A 240 19.99 -30.09 31.69
CA PRO A 240 20.30 -29.77 30.30
C PRO A 240 20.07 -31.00 29.42
N GLU A 241 18.94 -31.04 28.74
CA GLU A 241 18.67 -31.99 27.68
C GLU A 241 18.98 -31.36 26.32
N LYS A 242 19.75 -32.13 25.55
CA LYS A 242 20.30 -31.89 24.22
C LYS A 242 19.50 -30.93 23.32
N HIS A 243 20.18 -29.91 22.82
CA HIS A 243 19.69 -29.00 21.78
C HIS A 243 19.17 -29.74 20.55
N GLU A 244 17.86 -29.61 20.29
CA GLU A 244 17.28 -29.77 18.96
C GLU A 244 16.66 -28.43 18.54
N ASN A 245 17.14 -27.90 17.42
CA ASN A 245 16.78 -26.60 16.86
C ASN A 245 15.27 -26.49 16.62
N THR A 246 14.53 -25.86 17.53
CA THR A 246 13.16 -25.42 17.26
C THR A 246 13.18 -23.93 16.97
N ARG A 247 13.18 -23.63 15.68
CA ARG A 247 12.95 -22.31 15.08
C ARG A 247 11.63 -21.76 15.64
N ILE A 248 11.66 -20.59 16.29
CA ILE A 248 10.45 -19.86 16.69
C ILE A 248 9.71 -19.50 15.39
N GLU A 249 8.61 -20.20 15.12
CA GLU A 249 7.71 -19.88 14.03
C GLU A 249 6.93 -18.61 14.38
N ALA A 250 7.10 -17.59 13.54
CA ALA A 250 6.28 -16.39 13.56
C ALA A 250 4.80 -16.76 13.43
N VAL A 251 3.96 -16.09 14.22
CA VAL A 251 2.50 -16.16 14.17
C VAL A 251 2.04 -16.02 12.71
N PRO A 252 1.31 -16.99 12.14
CA PRO A 252 0.94 -16.92 10.74
C PRO A 252 -0.16 -15.88 10.55
N SER A 253 0.22 -14.70 10.04
CA SER A 253 -0.70 -13.84 9.31
C SER A 253 -1.33 -14.70 8.22
N SER A 254 -2.66 -14.78 8.18
CA SER A 254 -3.42 -15.57 7.22
C SER A 254 -3.38 -15.00 5.79
N GLU A 255 -2.19 -14.63 5.30
CA GLU A 255 -1.94 -14.34 3.89
C GLU A 255 -1.69 -15.66 3.16
N SER A 256 -2.32 -15.86 2.01
CA SER A 256 -2.05 -17.01 1.16
C SER A 256 -0.56 -17.05 0.82
N SER A 257 0.12 -18.17 1.11
CA SER A 257 1.56 -18.39 0.92
C SER A 257 2.10 -17.94 -0.44
N GLY A 258 1.28 -18.03 -1.49
CA GLY A 258 1.65 -17.59 -2.84
C GLY A 258 1.80 -16.07 -3.02
N LEU A 259 0.99 -15.25 -2.34
CA LEU A 259 1.05 -13.78 -2.47
C LEU A 259 2.27 -13.21 -1.74
N LEU A 260 2.60 -13.76 -0.56
CA LEU A 260 3.78 -13.40 0.22
C LEU A 260 5.07 -13.76 -0.53
N TRP A 261 5.13 -14.96 -1.15
CA TRP A 261 6.25 -15.34 -2.00
C TRP A 261 6.44 -14.38 -3.18
N LEU A 262 5.34 -14.00 -3.86
CA LEU A 262 5.41 -13.08 -5.00
C LEU A 262 5.92 -11.69 -4.60
N LYS A 263 5.46 -11.15 -3.46
CA LYS A 263 5.95 -9.89 -2.91
C LYS A 263 7.47 -9.93 -2.68
N ASN A 264 7.95 -10.99 -2.01
CA ASN A 264 9.38 -11.17 -1.72
C ASN A 264 10.20 -11.38 -3.00
N ALA A 265 9.66 -12.08 -3.99
CA ALA A 265 10.30 -12.25 -5.29
C ALA A 265 10.41 -10.92 -6.05
N LEU A 266 9.36 -10.08 -6.03
CA LEU A 266 9.38 -8.76 -6.65
C LEU A 266 10.43 -7.86 -6.01
N SER A 267 10.44 -7.75 -4.68
CA SER A 267 11.39 -6.88 -3.96
C SER A 267 12.83 -7.35 -4.16
N SER A 268 13.09 -8.65 -4.02
CA SER A 268 14.42 -9.23 -4.26
C SER A 268 14.90 -8.99 -5.70
N THR A 269 14.04 -9.21 -6.69
CA THR A 269 14.41 -8.99 -8.11
C THR A 269 14.66 -7.51 -8.38
N GLN A 270 13.87 -6.60 -7.80
CA GLN A 270 14.05 -5.16 -7.95
C GLN A 270 15.38 -4.67 -7.36
N ASN A 271 15.75 -5.13 -6.17
CA ASN A 271 17.04 -4.80 -5.56
C ASN A 271 18.20 -5.32 -6.43
N THR A 272 18.08 -6.57 -6.91
CA THR A 272 19.10 -7.16 -7.81
C THR A 272 19.27 -6.35 -9.10
N ILE A 273 18.20 -5.77 -9.67
CA ILE A 273 18.27 -4.90 -10.86
C ILE A 273 19.07 -3.61 -10.54
N GLN A 274 18.88 -3.01 -9.36
CA GLN A 274 19.60 -1.81 -8.94
C GLN A 274 21.08 -2.09 -8.67
N ASP A 275 21.39 -3.21 -8.02
CA ASP A 275 22.75 -3.68 -7.77
C ASP A 275 23.50 -3.96 -9.07
N THR A 276 22.87 -4.68 -10.00
CA THR A 276 23.46 -5.00 -11.31
C THR A 276 23.63 -3.77 -12.20
N MET A 277 22.70 -2.81 -12.17
CA MET A 277 22.85 -1.52 -12.86
C MET A 277 24.07 -0.75 -12.34
N SER A 278 24.31 -0.77 -11.02
CA SER A 278 25.47 -0.15 -10.39
C SER A 278 26.77 -0.82 -10.80
N GLY A 279 26.84 -2.15 -10.76
CA GLY A 279 28.03 -2.91 -11.17
C GLY A 279 28.39 -2.74 -12.66
N LEU A 280 27.39 -2.53 -13.52
CA LEU A 280 27.60 -2.27 -14.96
C LEU A 280 28.29 -0.93 -15.25
N LYS A 281 28.19 0.04 -14.33
CA LYS A 281 28.86 1.34 -14.44
C LYS A 281 30.37 1.21 -14.22
N GLU A 282 30.79 0.25 -13.39
CA GLU A 282 32.20 0.02 -13.03
C GLU A 282 32.89 -1.01 -13.94
N LYS A 283 32.19 -2.09 -14.32
CA LYS A 283 32.70 -3.12 -15.24
C LYS A 283 31.63 -3.52 -16.25
N ALA A 284 31.66 -2.89 -17.41
CA ALA A 284 30.77 -3.18 -18.52
C ALA A 284 31.12 -4.54 -19.19
N SER A 285 30.45 -5.62 -18.78
CA SER A 285 30.52 -6.93 -19.43
C SER A 285 29.24 -7.22 -20.21
N PHE A 286 29.35 -7.79 -21.41
CA PHE A 286 28.19 -8.21 -22.22
C PHE A 286 27.25 -9.15 -21.45
N ALA A 287 27.82 -10.09 -20.68
CA ALA A 287 27.04 -10.99 -19.83
C ALA A 287 26.28 -10.22 -18.74
N GLY A 288 26.86 -9.15 -18.20
CA GLY A 288 26.20 -8.28 -17.22
C GLY A 288 25.00 -7.54 -17.81
N TYR A 289 25.12 -6.99 -19.03
CA TYR A 289 23.99 -6.36 -19.71
C TYR A 289 22.87 -7.36 -20.00
N LEU A 290 23.21 -8.56 -20.46
CA LEU A 290 22.21 -9.60 -20.75
C LEU A 290 21.49 -10.05 -19.47
N LEU A 291 22.23 -10.24 -18.37
CA LEU A 291 21.67 -10.58 -17.07
C LEU A 291 20.77 -9.46 -16.54
N PHE A 292 21.21 -8.20 -16.62
CA PHE A 292 20.44 -7.03 -16.21
C PHE A 292 19.12 -6.89 -16.98
N LEU A 293 19.16 -7.03 -18.31
CA LEU A 293 17.96 -6.97 -19.15
C LEU A 293 17.05 -8.19 -18.94
N GLY A 294 17.64 -9.38 -18.76
CA GLY A 294 16.91 -10.61 -18.43
C GLY A 294 16.19 -10.51 -17.09
N LEU A 295 16.84 -9.97 -16.06
CA LEU A 295 16.22 -9.70 -14.76
C LEU A 295 15.10 -8.66 -14.87
N SER A 296 15.30 -7.61 -15.66
CA SER A 296 14.28 -6.58 -15.90
C SER A 296 13.04 -7.17 -16.59
N PHE A 297 13.24 -8.05 -17.57
CA PHE A 297 12.16 -8.80 -18.21
C PHE A 297 11.45 -9.73 -17.22
N LEU A 298 12.20 -10.49 -16.42
CA LEU A 298 11.65 -11.39 -15.40
C LEU A 298 10.83 -10.62 -14.36
N TYR A 299 11.32 -9.47 -13.91
CA TYR A 299 10.57 -8.59 -13.02
C TYR A 299 9.24 -8.17 -13.65
N GLY A 300 9.24 -7.80 -14.94
CA GLY A 300 8.01 -7.50 -15.69
C GLY A 300 7.03 -8.67 -15.74
N VAL A 301 7.53 -9.89 -15.93
CA VAL A 301 6.71 -11.13 -15.91
C VAL A 301 6.10 -11.35 -14.52
N LEU A 302 6.91 -11.32 -13.45
CA LEU A 302 6.46 -11.53 -12.08
C LEU A 302 5.45 -10.45 -11.66
N HIS A 303 5.74 -9.19 -11.98
CA HIS A 303 4.87 -8.06 -11.68
C HIS A 303 3.50 -8.21 -12.37
N ALA A 304 3.50 -8.56 -13.66
CA ALA A 304 2.27 -8.78 -14.38
C ALA A 304 1.57 -10.09 -13.98
N ALA A 305 2.22 -11.05 -13.34
CA ALA A 305 1.57 -12.27 -12.84
C ALA A 305 0.65 -12.00 -11.63
N GLY A 306 0.93 -10.95 -10.85
CA GLY A 306 0.09 -10.53 -9.72
C GLY A 306 -1.29 -10.01 -10.15
N PRO A 307 -2.28 -9.89 -9.24
CA PRO A 307 -3.58 -9.30 -9.56
C PRO A 307 -3.40 -7.85 -10.08
N GLY A 308 -4.12 -7.45 -11.13
CA GLY A 308 -3.92 -6.12 -11.70
C GLY A 308 -5.03 -5.63 -12.64
N HIS A 309 -5.20 -4.31 -12.67
CA HIS A 309 -6.25 -3.62 -13.41
C HIS A 309 -6.13 -3.79 -14.94
N GLY A 310 -4.93 -3.67 -15.50
CA GLY A 310 -4.70 -3.77 -16.96
C GLY A 310 -5.09 -5.13 -17.54
N LYS A 311 -4.79 -6.23 -16.83
CA LYS A 311 -5.19 -7.59 -17.24
C LYS A 311 -6.70 -7.75 -17.28
N THR A 312 -7.38 -7.21 -16.28
CA THR A 312 -8.84 -7.29 -16.15
C THR A 312 -9.53 -6.43 -17.22
N LEU A 313 -9.02 -5.22 -17.47
CA LEU A 313 -9.51 -4.32 -18.52
C LEU A 313 -9.40 -4.94 -19.92
N VAL A 314 -8.21 -5.44 -20.28
CA VAL A 314 -7.98 -6.07 -21.59
C VAL A 314 -8.81 -7.34 -21.75
N SER A 315 -8.89 -8.17 -20.71
CA SER A 315 -9.70 -9.38 -20.71
C SER A 315 -11.19 -9.05 -20.89
N SER A 316 -11.72 -8.08 -20.14
CA SER A 316 -13.12 -7.63 -20.26
C SER A 316 -13.42 -7.07 -21.64
N TYR A 317 -12.52 -6.24 -22.20
CA TYR A 317 -12.66 -5.65 -23.53
C TYR A 317 -12.72 -6.72 -24.63
N LEU A 318 -11.78 -7.68 -24.62
CA LEU A 318 -11.73 -8.78 -25.58
C LEU A 318 -12.83 -9.82 -25.36
N PHE A 319 -13.36 -9.93 -24.14
CA PHE A 319 -14.53 -10.74 -23.86
C PHE A 319 -15.79 -10.11 -24.47
N ALA A 320 -15.96 -8.80 -24.31
CA ALA A 320 -17.10 -8.03 -24.81
C ALA A 320 -17.14 -7.94 -26.35
N ALA A 321 -15.98 -7.81 -27.00
CA ALA A 321 -15.89 -7.66 -28.45
C ALA A 321 -15.40 -8.95 -29.16
N ASN A 322 -15.73 -9.12 -30.44
CA ASN A 322 -15.25 -10.27 -31.24
C ASN A 322 -13.91 -9.95 -31.90
N HIS A 323 -12.86 -9.83 -31.08
CA HIS A 323 -11.50 -9.58 -31.56
C HIS A 323 -10.69 -10.88 -31.65
N GLY A 324 -9.81 -10.97 -32.65
CA GLY A 324 -8.90 -12.10 -32.84
C GLY A 324 -7.65 -12.05 -31.95
N TYR A 325 -6.93 -13.17 -31.86
CA TYR A 325 -5.70 -13.29 -31.05
C TYR A 325 -4.61 -12.28 -31.45
N ALA A 326 -4.45 -11.97 -32.75
CA ALA A 326 -3.49 -10.98 -33.21
C ALA A 326 -3.76 -9.57 -32.65
N LYS A 327 -5.04 -9.22 -32.46
CA LYS A 327 -5.45 -7.94 -31.86
C LYS A 327 -5.18 -7.90 -30.37
N ALA A 328 -5.38 -9.02 -29.67
CA ALA A 328 -5.04 -9.15 -28.26
C ALA A 328 -3.54 -8.97 -28.00
N LEU A 329 -2.69 -9.56 -28.86
CA LEU A 329 -1.24 -9.40 -28.77
C LEU A 329 -0.79 -7.95 -29.05
N SER A 330 -1.33 -7.31 -30.09
CA SER A 330 -0.97 -5.93 -30.40
C SER A 330 -1.42 -4.94 -29.33
N MET A 331 -2.61 -5.14 -28.75
CA MET A 331 -3.09 -4.36 -27.60
C MET A 331 -2.18 -4.52 -26.39
N ALA A 332 -1.79 -5.75 -26.03
CA ALA A 332 -0.89 -6.00 -24.91
C ALA A 332 0.47 -5.30 -25.10
N GLY A 333 1.05 -5.38 -26.31
CA GLY A 333 2.29 -4.68 -26.64
C GLY A 333 2.16 -3.16 -26.59
N LEU A 334 1.07 -2.60 -27.13
CA LEU A 334 0.80 -1.16 -27.08
C LEU A 334 0.65 -0.66 -25.64
N ILE A 335 0.02 -1.43 -24.76
CA ILE A 335 -0.10 -1.09 -23.34
C ILE A 335 1.28 -1.04 -22.68
N GLY A 336 2.14 -2.04 -22.93
CA GLY A 336 3.52 -2.03 -22.41
C GLY A 336 4.34 -0.83 -22.92
N LEU A 337 4.18 -0.46 -24.19
CA LEU A 337 4.84 0.73 -24.74
C LEU A 337 4.37 2.00 -24.05
N VAL A 338 3.06 2.24 -23.98
CA VAL A 338 2.49 3.42 -23.31
C VAL A 338 2.91 3.47 -21.84
N HIS A 339 2.99 2.33 -21.16
CA HIS A 339 3.46 2.24 -19.78
C HIS A 339 4.92 2.69 -19.61
N THR A 340 5.80 2.27 -20.52
CA THR A 340 7.23 2.67 -20.48
C THR A 340 7.39 4.17 -20.70
N PHE A 341 6.73 4.71 -21.74
CA PHE A 341 6.85 6.12 -22.08
C PHE A 341 6.18 7.04 -21.06
N SER A 342 5.02 6.66 -20.52
CA SER A 342 4.36 7.43 -19.46
C SER A 342 5.19 7.44 -18.17
N ALA A 343 5.77 6.31 -17.77
CA ALA A 343 6.67 6.23 -16.63
C ALA A 343 7.92 7.09 -16.82
N PHE A 344 8.55 7.03 -17.99
CA PHE A 344 9.72 7.85 -18.32
C PHE A 344 9.39 9.35 -18.28
N LEU A 345 8.29 9.76 -18.92
CA LEU A 345 7.91 11.16 -18.96
C LEU A 345 7.54 11.67 -17.56
N LEU A 346 6.79 10.90 -16.77
CA LEU A 346 6.41 11.25 -15.41
C LEU A 346 7.65 11.43 -14.52
N THR A 347 8.55 10.44 -14.51
CA THR A 347 9.77 10.49 -13.67
C THR A 347 10.72 11.60 -14.11
N LEU A 348 10.87 11.84 -15.41
CA LEU A 348 11.65 12.95 -15.93
C LEU A 348 11.05 14.30 -15.51
N THR A 349 9.74 14.48 -15.62
CA THR A 349 9.06 15.70 -15.16
C THR A 349 9.25 15.91 -13.66
N ILE A 350 9.06 14.88 -12.84
CA ILE A 350 9.27 14.97 -11.38
C ILE A 350 10.70 15.39 -11.07
N TYR A 351 11.69 14.77 -11.72
CA TYR A 351 13.11 15.09 -11.51
C TYR A 351 13.46 16.53 -11.90
N LEU A 352 12.99 17.01 -13.05
CA LEU A 352 13.23 18.39 -13.50
C LEU A 352 12.50 19.43 -12.65
N LEU A 353 11.32 19.08 -12.14
CA LEU A 353 10.48 19.94 -11.33
C LEU A 353 10.88 19.92 -9.83
N PHE A 354 11.74 18.98 -9.43
CA PHE A 354 12.13 18.76 -8.03
C PHE A 354 12.71 20.02 -7.38
N ASP A 355 13.61 20.74 -8.07
CA ASP A 355 14.22 21.96 -7.52
C ASP A 355 13.29 23.19 -7.59
N LEU A 356 12.33 23.21 -8.52
CA LEU A 356 11.43 24.34 -8.78
C LEU A 356 10.17 24.35 -7.90
N PHE A 357 9.72 23.20 -7.42
CA PHE A 357 8.39 23.03 -6.77
C PHE A 357 8.47 22.65 -5.30
N PHE A 358 9.55 21.99 -4.84
CA PHE A 358 9.61 21.41 -3.49
C PHE A 358 9.93 22.41 -2.39
N ASN A 359 10.34 23.64 -2.71
CA ASN A 359 10.73 24.63 -1.71
C ASN A 359 9.55 25.38 -1.04
N ALA A 360 8.28 25.14 -1.45
CA ALA A 360 7.19 26.03 -1.06
C ALA A 360 5.80 25.43 -0.71
N PHE A 361 5.46 24.16 -1.02
CA PHE A 361 4.02 23.80 -1.09
C PHE A 361 3.50 22.59 -0.32
N PHE A 362 4.30 21.82 0.41
CA PHE A 362 3.82 20.51 0.88
C PHE A 362 3.95 20.31 2.40
N THR A 363 2.87 20.59 3.12
CA THR A 363 2.67 20.11 4.50
C THR A 363 1.58 19.04 4.63
N ASP A 364 0.72 18.78 3.64
CA ASP A 364 -0.44 17.87 3.85
C ASP A 364 -0.88 17.05 2.61
N VAL A 365 0.06 16.65 1.74
CA VAL A 365 -0.25 16.02 0.44
C VAL A 365 -1.04 14.73 0.57
N SER A 366 -0.72 13.89 1.56
CA SER A 366 -1.31 12.56 1.69
C SER A 366 -2.81 12.62 1.99
N PHE A 367 -3.21 13.52 2.90
CA PHE A 367 -4.61 13.67 3.29
C PHE A 367 -5.46 14.21 2.13
N TYR A 368 -5.08 15.34 1.54
CA TYR A 368 -5.86 15.96 0.47
C TYR A 368 -5.90 15.10 -0.80
N THR A 369 -4.77 14.49 -1.19
CA THR A 369 -4.71 13.64 -2.39
C THR A 369 -5.61 12.41 -2.26
N THR A 370 -5.66 11.81 -1.07
CA THR A 370 -6.51 10.64 -0.79
C THR A 370 -7.99 11.02 -0.84
N LYS A 371 -8.40 12.12 -0.18
CA LYS A 371 -9.80 12.58 -0.20
C LYS A 371 -10.26 12.99 -1.60
N ILE A 372 -9.42 13.68 -2.37
CA ILE A 372 -9.74 14.08 -3.76
C ILE A 372 -9.91 12.84 -4.65
N SER A 373 -9.01 11.86 -4.54
CA SER A 373 -9.10 10.61 -5.30
C SER A 373 -10.36 9.81 -4.97
N ALA A 374 -10.71 9.72 -3.68
CA ALA A 374 -11.94 9.08 -3.22
C ALA A 374 -13.20 9.76 -3.78
N LEU A 375 -13.27 11.09 -3.77
CA LEU A 375 -14.38 11.86 -4.34
C LEU A 375 -14.54 11.61 -5.85
N ILE A 376 -13.44 11.55 -6.59
CA ILE A 376 -13.47 11.26 -8.03
C ILE A 376 -14.02 9.86 -8.29
N ILE A 377 -13.56 8.85 -7.54
CA ILE A 377 -14.05 7.46 -7.66
C ILE A 377 -15.56 7.40 -7.37
N LEU A 378 -16.02 8.04 -6.29
CA LEU A 378 -17.44 8.09 -5.92
C LEU A 378 -18.28 8.79 -7.00
N ALA A 379 -17.79 9.88 -7.58
CA ALA A 379 -18.45 10.57 -8.68
C ALA A 379 -18.61 9.70 -9.93
N ILE A 380 -17.57 8.93 -10.30
CA ILE A 380 -17.60 8.00 -11.43
C ILE A 380 -18.62 6.88 -11.18
N VAL A 381 -18.61 6.27 -9.99
CA VAL A 381 -19.55 5.21 -9.62
C VAL A 381 -21.00 5.72 -9.61
N ALA A 382 -21.25 6.90 -9.03
CA ALA A 382 -22.57 7.54 -9.03
C ALA A 382 -23.06 7.84 -10.45
N TYR A 383 -22.18 8.33 -11.33
CA TYR A 383 -22.50 8.57 -12.73
C TYR A 383 -22.87 7.29 -13.49
N MET A 384 -22.11 6.21 -13.30
CA MET A 384 -22.41 4.91 -13.92
C MET A 384 -23.74 4.33 -13.40
N ALA A 385 -24.00 4.42 -12.09
CA ALA A 385 -25.25 3.99 -11.47
C ALA A 385 -26.45 4.80 -12.00
N TYR A 386 -26.33 6.12 -12.09
CA TYR A 386 -27.36 7.00 -12.64
C TYR A 386 -27.70 6.63 -14.09
N ARG A 387 -26.69 6.38 -14.94
CA ARG A 387 -26.90 5.95 -16.33
C ARG A 387 -27.65 4.62 -16.40
N LYS A 388 -27.29 3.64 -15.54
CA LYS A 388 -27.95 2.33 -15.49
C LYS A 388 -29.41 2.42 -15.03
N ILE A 389 -29.67 3.21 -13.98
CA ILE A 389 -31.02 3.46 -13.47
C ILE A 389 -31.87 4.18 -14.53
N LYS A 390 -31.32 5.17 -15.22
CA LYS A 390 -32.02 5.90 -16.31
C LYS A 390 -32.41 4.96 -17.46
N VAL A 391 -31.54 4.03 -17.85
CA VAL A 391 -31.83 3.03 -18.88
C VAL A 391 -32.88 2.01 -18.42
N HIS A 392 -32.85 1.58 -17.16
CA HIS A 392 -33.87 0.67 -16.61
C HIS A 392 -35.23 1.35 -16.36
N ARG A 393 -35.25 2.66 -16.07
CA ARG A 393 -36.47 3.46 -15.93
C ARG A 393 -37.10 3.85 -17.27
N ALA A 394 -36.30 3.91 -18.33
CA ALA A 394 -36.82 4.07 -19.68
C ALA A 394 -37.60 2.80 -20.03
N ARG A 395 -38.94 2.86 -20.02
CA ARG A 395 -39.77 1.76 -20.52
C ARG A 395 -39.33 1.46 -21.96
N PRO A 396 -39.04 0.20 -22.32
CA PRO A 396 -38.80 -0.12 -23.71
C PRO A 396 -40.09 0.21 -24.46
N LYS A 397 -40.08 1.29 -25.24
CA LYS A 397 -41.04 1.42 -26.33
C LYS A 397 -40.79 0.19 -27.18
N ILE A 398 -41.80 -0.66 -27.36
CA ILE A 398 -41.76 -1.78 -28.29
C ILE A 398 -41.54 -1.15 -29.67
N VAL A 399 -40.29 -0.96 -30.05
CA VAL A 399 -39.93 -0.67 -31.42
C VAL A 399 -39.95 -2.01 -32.11
N ALA A 400 -40.88 -2.14 -33.05
CA ALA A 400 -40.85 -3.22 -34.02
C ALA A 400 -39.44 -3.37 -34.57
N PHE A 401 -39.02 -4.61 -34.75
CA PHE A 401 -37.72 -5.00 -35.28
C PHE A 401 -37.61 -4.53 -36.74
N SER A 402 -37.37 -3.23 -36.95
CA SER A 402 -36.81 -2.77 -38.21
C SER A 402 -35.36 -3.23 -38.21
N ALA A 403 -35.09 -4.32 -38.93
CA ALA A 403 -33.74 -4.68 -39.31
C ALA A 403 -33.09 -3.43 -39.88
N HIS A 404 -32.06 -2.92 -39.22
CA HIS A 404 -31.32 -1.76 -39.69
C HIS A 404 -30.79 -2.05 -41.11
N PRO A 405 -30.87 -1.11 -42.06
CA PRO A 405 -30.20 -1.27 -43.34
C PRO A 405 -28.69 -1.43 -43.10
N PHE A 406 -28.04 -2.32 -43.85
CA PHE A 406 -26.62 -2.68 -43.74
C PHE A 406 -25.62 -1.52 -43.98
N THR A 407 -26.08 -0.28 -44.06
CA THR A 407 -25.33 0.92 -44.48
C THR A 407 -25.45 2.09 -43.50
N CYS A 408 -25.54 1.87 -42.18
CA CYS A 408 -25.49 2.96 -41.19
C CYS A 408 -24.04 3.32 -40.84
N SER A 409 -23.61 4.51 -41.27
CA SER A 409 -22.28 5.11 -40.98
C SER A 409 -22.24 5.78 -39.58
N CYS A 410 -22.94 5.19 -38.62
CA CYS A 410 -23.07 5.72 -37.28
C CYS A 410 -21.87 5.22 -36.43
N ALA A 411 -21.29 6.03 -35.55
CA ALA A 411 -20.11 5.64 -34.77
C ALA A 411 -20.29 4.34 -33.95
N ALA A 412 -21.53 4.04 -33.54
CA ALA A 412 -21.89 2.80 -32.84
C ALA A 412 -22.03 1.56 -33.75
N CYS A 413 -22.14 1.73 -35.07
CA CYS A 413 -22.33 0.66 -36.05
C CYS A 413 -21.20 0.56 -37.08
N SER A 414 -20.24 1.49 -37.07
CA SER A 414 -19.03 1.40 -37.88
C SER A 414 -18.17 0.21 -37.40
N PRO A 415 -17.94 -0.83 -38.24
CA PRO A 415 -17.00 -1.91 -37.93
C PRO A 415 -15.55 -1.41 -37.84
N LYS A 416 -15.32 -0.11 -38.10
CA LYS A 416 -14.04 0.60 -38.08
C LYS A 416 -13.88 1.54 -36.89
N SER A 417 -14.72 1.46 -35.84
CA SER A 417 -14.58 2.29 -34.64
C SER A 417 -13.34 1.88 -33.81
N GLN A 418 -12.14 2.22 -34.28
CA GLN A 418 -10.86 2.07 -33.57
C GLN A 418 -10.75 2.99 -32.33
N SER A 419 -11.73 3.86 -32.08
CA SER A 419 -11.68 4.83 -30.98
C SER A 419 -11.74 4.18 -29.59
N SER A 420 -12.36 3.00 -29.45
CA SER A 420 -12.39 2.27 -28.17
C SER A 420 -11.05 1.60 -27.85
N ASP A 421 -10.32 1.13 -28.87
CA ASP A 421 -9.03 0.44 -28.71
C ASP A 421 -7.99 1.35 -28.06
N TRP A 422 -7.83 2.57 -28.58
CA TRP A 422 -6.87 3.54 -28.03
C TRP A 422 -7.26 4.02 -26.64
N GLY A 423 -8.56 4.16 -26.34
CA GLY A 423 -9.02 4.49 -25.00
C GLY A 423 -8.65 3.41 -23.96
N VAL A 424 -8.76 2.14 -24.33
CA VAL A 424 -8.33 1.01 -23.47
C VAL A 424 -6.81 0.99 -23.30
N VAL A 425 -6.06 1.18 -24.39
CA VAL A 425 -4.58 1.21 -24.33
C VAL A 425 -4.08 2.36 -23.45
N LEU A 426 -4.59 3.57 -23.65
CA LEU A 426 -4.18 4.74 -22.89
C LEU A 426 -4.58 4.63 -21.42
N SER A 427 -5.81 4.21 -21.13
CA SER A 427 -6.26 4.07 -19.73
C SER A 427 -5.50 3.00 -18.97
N ALA A 428 -5.18 1.86 -19.60
CA ALA A 428 -4.39 0.80 -18.95
C ALA A 428 -2.89 1.12 -18.89
N GLY A 429 -2.36 1.89 -19.84
CA GLY A 429 -0.94 2.16 -19.97
C GLY A 429 -0.45 3.41 -19.24
N ILE A 430 -1.26 4.46 -19.07
CA ILE A 430 -0.80 5.77 -18.58
C ILE A 430 -0.39 5.79 -17.11
N VAL A 431 -0.89 4.84 -16.30
CA VAL A 431 -0.57 4.75 -14.88
C VAL A 431 0.70 3.90 -14.74
N PRO A 432 1.87 4.52 -14.48
CA PRO A 432 3.09 3.76 -14.33
C PRO A 432 3.07 3.00 -13.00
N CYS A 433 3.73 1.84 -12.96
CA CYS A 433 3.83 1.08 -11.74
C CYS A 433 4.95 1.64 -10.84
N PRO A 434 4.83 1.52 -9.50
CA PRO A 434 5.86 1.99 -8.56
C PRO A 434 7.25 1.42 -8.85
N GLY A 435 7.32 0.18 -9.33
CA GLY A 435 8.57 -0.48 -9.72
C GLY A 435 9.32 0.23 -10.84
N THR A 436 8.63 0.56 -11.94
CA THR A 436 9.24 1.28 -13.06
C THR A 436 9.66 2.70 -12.66
N VAL A 437 8.87 3.36 -11.81
CA VAL A 437 9.21 4.68 -11.25
C VAL A 437 10.48 4.60 -10.39
N ALA A 438 10.61 3.58 -9.54
CA ALA A 438 11.80 3.38 -8.71
C ALA A 438 13.05 3.12 -9.56
N ILE A 439 12.96 2.28 -10.60
CA ILE A 439 14.08 2.01 -11.52
C ILE A 439 14.48 3.29 -12.26
N PHE A 440 13.53 4.07 -12.78
CA PHE A 440 13.85 5.34 -13.44
C PHE A 440 14.45 6.36 -12.49
N THR A 441 13.92 6.48 -11.27
CA THR A 441 14.47 7.38 -10.24
C THR A 441 15.90 7.01 -9.88
N PHE A 442 16.17 5.70 -9.69
CA PHE A 442 17.52 5.20 -9.45
C PHE A 442 18.46 5.46 -10.64
N ALA A 443 17.99 5.24 -11.86
CA ALA A 443 18.76 5.51 -13.08
C ALA A 443 19.07 7.00 -13.25
N LEU A 444 18.11 7.90 -12.97
CA LEU A 444 18.28 9.36 -12.98
C LEU A 444 19.31 9.79 -11.93
N ALA A 445 19.19 9.29 -10.69
CA ALA A 445 20.15 9.58 -9.61
C ALA A 445 21.58 9.14 -9.96
N ASN A 446 21.73 8.02 -10.66
CA ASN A 446 23.03 7.48 -11.07
C ASN A 446 23.58 8.04 -12.40
N ARG A 447 22.84 8.96 -13.06
CA ARG A 447 23.09 9.47 -14.41
C ARG A 447 23.13 8.38 -15.50
N ALA A 448 22.43 7.27 -15.28
CA ALA A 448 22.40 6.08 -16.13
C ALA A 448 21.10 6.00 -16.96
N TYR A 449 20.78 7.06 -17.70
CA TYR A 449 19.48 7.24 -18.38
C TYR A 449 19.15 6.12 -19.38
N SER A 450 20.13 5.71 -20.19
CA SER A 450 19.97 4.68 -21.21
C SER A 450 19.69 3.30 -20.61
N LEU A 451 20.37 2.96 -19.51
CA LEU A 451 20.16 1.71 -18.77
C LEU A 451 18.77 1.67 -18.12
N GLY A 452 18.33 2.80 -17.55
CA GLY A 452 16.97 2.94 -17.03
C GLY A 452 15.90 2.74 -18.10
N PHE A 453 16.06 3.37 -19.27
CA PHE A 453 15.10 3.21 -20.36
C PHE A 453 15.08 1.78 -20.93
N LEU A 454 16.25 1.17 -21.14
CA LEU A 454 16.34 -0.17 -21.71
C LEU A 454 15.79 -1.24 -20.76
N SER A 455 16.03 -1.11 -19.45
CA SER A 455 15.42 -1.99 -18.45
C SER A 455 13.91 -1.85 -18.38
N ALA A 456 13.39 -0.62 -18.36
CA ALA A 456 11.95 -0.36 -18.37
C ALA A 456 11.28 -0.91 -19.65
N PHE A 457 11.95 -0.82 -20.80
CA PHE A 457 11.48 -1.41 -22.04
C PHE A 457 11.42 -2.96 -21.96
N CYS A 458 12.49 -3.61 -21.48
CA CYS A 458 12.51 -5.06 -21.28
C CYS A 458 11.45 -5.52 -20.27
N MET A 459 11.27 -4.77 -19.18
CA MET A 459 10.20 -5.01 -18.21
C MET A 459 8.81 -4.96 -18.87
N SER A 460 8.56 -3.98 -19.73
CA SER A 460 7.30 -3.86 -20.46
C SER A 460 7.05 -4.98 -21.47
N LEU A 461 8.10 -5.55 -22.05
CA LEU A 461 7.98 -6.77 -22.86
C LEU A 461 7.52 -7.96 -22.01
N GLY A 462 8.09 -8.13 -20.81
CA GLY A 462 7.67 -9.15 -19.84
C GLY A 462 6.22 -8.99 -19.41
N MET A 463 5.80 -7.75 -19.14
CA MET A 463 4.40 -7.43 -18.81
C MET A 463 3.46 -7.73 -19.97
N SER A 464 3.85 -7.34 -21.20
CA SER A 464 3.05 -7.57 -22.42
C SER A 464 2.81 -9.05 -22.67
N LEU A 465 3.80 -9.91 -22.39
CA LEU A 465 3.67 -11.36 -22.51
C LEU A 465 2.56 -11.91 -21.60
N ILE A 466 2.54 -11.51 -20.32
CA ILE A 466 1.54 -11.99 -19.37
C ILE A 466 0.15 -11.42 -19.67
N ILE A 467 0.05 -10.15 -20.09
CA ILE A 467 -1.22 -9.55 -20.50
C ILE A 467 -1.78 -10.27 -21.74
N ALA A 468 -0.94 -10.59 -22.73
CA ALA A 468 -1.32 -11.36 -23.90
C ALA A 468 -1.78 -12.78 -23.53
N ALA A 469 -1.08 -13.44 -22.60
CA ALA A 469 -1.49 -14.76 -22.10
C ALA A 469 -2.88 -14.73 -21.45
N ALA A 470 -3.14 -13.76 -20.55
CA ALA A 470 -4.45 -13.57 -19.92
C ALA A 470 -5.56 -13.29 -20.94
N ALA A 471 -5.26 -12.48 -21.95
CA ALA A 471 -6.16 -12.20 -23.06
C ALA A 471 -6.48 -13.45 -23.89
N PHE A 472 -5.49 -14.29 -24.18
CA PHE A 472 -5.68 -15.56 -24.90
C PHE A 472 -6.51 -16.54 -24.09
N SER A 473 -6.25 -16.67 -22.78
CA SER A 473 -7.07 -17.47 -21.87
C SER A 473 -8.52 -17.02 -21.88
N THR A 474 -8.77 -15.71 -21.95
CA THR A 474 -10.12 -15.14 -22.02
C THR A 474 -10.82 -15.46 -23.34
N LEU A 475 -10.13 -15.33 -24.47
CA LEU A 475 -10.69 -15.71 -25.78
C LEU A 475 -10.96 -17.22 -25.89
N TYR A 476 -10.10 -18.04 -25.30
CA TYR A 476 -10.31 -19.49 -25.19
C TYR A 476 -11.52 -19.82 -24.32
N ALA A 477 -11.63 -19.20 -23.14
CA ALA A 477 -12.77 -19.36 -22.25
C ALA A 477 -14.08 -18.91 -22.91
N LYS A 478 -14.08 -17.79 -23.64
CA LYS A 478 -15.24 -17.29 -24.40
C LYS A 478 -15.76 -18.32 -25.42
N LYS A 479 -14.87 -18.99 -26.14
CA LYS A 479 -15.25 -20.06 -27.09
C LYS A 479 -15.83 -21.29 -26.39
N ARG A 480 -15.34 -21.60 -25.18
CA ARG A 480 -15.72 -22.81 -24.42
C ARG A 480 -16.97 -22.62 -23.55
N PHE A 481 -17.19 -21.41 -23.05
CA PHE A 481 -18.21 -21.03 -22.08
C PHE A 481 -19.20 -19.99 -22.63
N GLN A 482 -19.54 -20.05 -23.92
CA GLN A 482 -20.68 -19.33 -24.49
C GLN A 482 -21.97 -19.77 -23.78
N SER A 483 -22.21 -19.21 -22.59
CA SER A 483 -23.32 -19.53 -21.73
C SER A 483 -24.56 -18.82 -22.27
N LYS A 484 -25.59 -19.61 -22.55
CA LYS A 484 -26.89 -19.17 -23.08
C LYS A 484 -27.75 -18.41 -22.06
N THR A 485 -27.17 -17.90 -20.97
CA THR A 485 -27.91 -17.35 -19.82
C THR A 485 -27.59 -15.87 -19.60
N PRO A 486 -28.42 -14.94 -20.13
CA PRO A 486 -28.21 -13.49 -19.99
C PRO A 486 -28.29 -12.98 -18.53
N ARG A 487 -28.79 -13.79 -17.60
CA ARG A 487 -28.93 -13.42 -16.19
C ARG A 487 -27.59 -13.31 -15.46
N PHE A 488 -26.60 -14.15 -15.77
CA PHE A 488 -25.31 -14.17 -15.05
C PHE A 488 -24.50 -12.89 -15.26
N LEU A 489 -24.51 -12.34 -16.49
CA LEU A 489 -23.82 -11.09 -16.85
C LEU A 489 -24.43 -9.86 -16.15
N ILE A 490 -25.75 -9.85 -15.92
CA ILE A 490 -26.44 -8.74 -15.25
C ILE A 490 -26.11 -8.71 -13.74
N TYR A 491 -25.98 -9.89 -13.12
CA TYR A 491 -25.61 -9.98 -11.71
C TYR A 491 -24.14 -9.60 -11.48
N SER A 492 -23.20 -10.04 -12.33
CA SER A 492 -21.77 -9.75 -12.15
C SER A 492 -21.44 -8.27 -12.26
N GLU A 493 -22.08 -7.54 -13.17
CA GLU A 493 -21.88 -6.09 -13.33
C GLU A 493 -22.39 -5.30 -12.11
N SER A 494 -23.51 -5.73 -11.52
CA SER A 494 -24.09 -5.08 -10.34
C SER A 494 -23.25 -5.32 -9.08
N ILE A 495 -22.64 -6.52 -8.96
CA ILE A 495 -21.70 -6.85 -7.90
C ILE A 495 -20.41 -6.02 -8.01
N ALA A 496 -19.87 -5.83 -9.22
CA ALA A 496 -18.67 -5.02 -9.43
C ALA A 496 -18.86 -3.55 -9.03
N LEU A 497 -20.01 -2.95 -9.37
CA LEU A 497 -20.35 -1.58 -8.95
C LEU A 497 -20.47 -1.45 -7.43
N ALA A 498 -21.04 -2.46 -6.76
CA ALA A 498 -21.15 -2.48 -5.31
C ALA A 498 -19.76 -2.53 -4.63
N ILE A 499 -18.85 -3.37 -5.13
CA ILE A 499 -17.48 -3.49 -4.60
C ILE A 499 -16.69 -2.19 -4.80
N MET A 500 -16.77 -1.57 -5.99
CA MET A 500 -16.09 -0.28 -6.25
C MET A 500 -16.64 0.85 -5.37
N PHE A 501 -17.95 0.88 -5.14
CA PHE A 501 -18.58 1.86 -4.23
C PHE A 501 -18.08 1.69 -2.79
N THR A 502 -18.03 0.45 -2.29
CA THR A 502 -17.53 0.16 -0.94
C THR A 502 -16.06 0.55 -0.79
N LEU A 503 -15.22 0.28 -1.81
CA LEU A 503 -13.82 0.69 -1.80
C LEU A 503 -13.68 2.23 -1.75
N GLY A 504 -14.44 2.95 -2.57
CA GLY A 504 -14.43 4.42 -2.58
C GLY A 504 -14.87 5.04 -1.25
N LEU A 505 -15.85 4.43 -0.56
CA LEU A 505 -16.27 4.86 0.78
C LEU A 505 -15.21 4.60 1.84
N VAL A 506 -14.59 3.41 1.84
CA VAL A 506 -13.52 3.09 2.79
C VAL A 506 -12.36 4.07 2.65
N LEU A 507 -11.94 4.39 1.41
CA LEU A 507 -10.89 5.39 1.16
C LEU A 507 -11.27 6.82 1.55
N LEU A 508 -12.57 7.14 1.58
CA LEU A 508 -13.06 8.45 2.03
C LEU A 508 -13.05 8.58 3.56
N PHE A 509 -13.22 7.49 4.29
CA PHE A 509 -13.33 7.47 5.76
C PHE A 509 -12.08 6.96 6.48
N SER A 510 -11.13 6.34 5.77
CA SER A 510 -9.72 6.28 6.17
C SER A 510 -9.07 7.65 6.02
#